data_AF-A0A2V3HKS9-F1
#
_entry.id   AF-A0A2V3HKS9-F1
#
_cell.length_a   1.000
_cell.length_b   1.000
_cell.length_c   1.000
_cell.angle_alpha   90.00
_cell.angle_beta   90.00
_cell.angle_gamma   90.00
#
_symmetry.space_group_name_H-M   'P 1'
#
loop_
_entity.id
_entity.type
_entity.pdbx_description
1 polymer ?
#
loop_
_entity_poly.entity_id
_entity_poly.type
_entity_poly.pdbx_seq_one_letter_code
_entity_poly.pdbx_strand_id
1 'polypeptide(L)'
;MVNKVVWFTGLSGAGKTTIAMAAAERFGCEVLDGDTIRDFFSNHDFSREGRERHLLGIAKMARMISKHTHVICSFITPYEDVREKILDSLPDNAIMVHISTSLEVCEDRDVKGLYAKARSGEITNFTGINDPFDEPKCAHITLDSSGVVGNSIDDMVDQLAHLFEKPKAVLLPGRWQPLHVGHEWLIQRELDQGKRVVVGIRDTPVSDSDPFSTDARKRMIEYRYAGEEVEAWVMPDIEAISYGRKVGYELREADDIPPEVFAVSATGVRGGDRANVSKRVMEFMINEGIWDGD
;
A
#
# COMPACT_ATOMS: atom_id res chain seq x y z
N MET A 1 6.96 4.28 10.04
CA MET A 1 6.02 4.61 8.95
C MET A 1 5.61 6.05 9.15
N VAL A 2 5.81 6.90 8.15
CA VAL A 2 5.36 8.30 8.22
C VAL A 2 3.86 8.31 7.97
N ASN A 3 3.08 8.99 8.80
CA ASN A 3 1.64 9.05 8.57
C ASN A 3 1.34 9.76 7.25
N LYS A 4 0.19 9.46 6.66
CA LYS A 4 -0.24 10.01 5.38
C LYS A 4 -1.39 10.99 5.57
N VAL A 5 -1.47 11.95 4.66
CA VAL A 5 -2.69 12.71 4.40
C VAL A 5 -3.35 12.11 3.16
N VAL A 6 -4.57 11.62 3.32
CA VAL A 6 -5.39 11.08 2.24
C VAL A 6 -6.52 12.07 1.98
N TRP A 7 -6.54 12.67 0.81
CA TRP A 7 -7.47 13.73 0.45
C TRP A 7 -8.52 13.21 -0.51
N PHE A 8 -9.76 13.08 -0.06
CA PHE A 8 -10.89 12.67 -0.88
C PHE A 8 -11.49 13.89 -1.58
N THR A 9 -11.69 13.75 -2.89
CA THR A 9 -12.37 14.71 -3.77
C THR A 9 -13.53 14.05 -4.50
N GLY A 10 -14.58 14.78 -4.85
CA GLY A 10 -15.78 14.23 -5.50
C GLY A 10 -17.03 15.08 -5.25
N LEU A 11 -18.08 14.82 -6.02
CA LEU A 11 -19.35 15.55 -5.95
C LEU A 11 -20.03 15.45 -4.58
N SER A 12 -20.94 16.40 -4.28
CA SER A 12 -21.83 16.27 -3.12
C SER A 12 -22.64 14.99 -3.25
N GLY A 13 -22.82 14.20 -2.18
CA GLY A 13 -23.53 12.92 -2.28
C GLY A 13 -22.75 11.75 -2.88
N ALA A 14 -21.49 11.94 -3.30
CA ALA A 14 -20.64 10.86 -3.83
C ALA A 14 -20.22 9.80 -2.78
N GLY A 15 -20.52 10.00 -1.49
CA GLY A 15 -20.17 9.03 -0.44
C GLY A 15 -18.80 9.22 0.23
N LYS A 16 -18.10 10.34 -0.03
CA LYS A 16 -16.80 10.67 0.57
C LYS A 16 -16.77 10.50 2.09
N THR A 17 -17.70 11.14 2.80
CA THR A 17 -17.77 11.09 4.28
C THR A 17 -18.01 9.68 4.78
N THR A 18 -18.87 8.90 4.12
CA THR A 18 -19.15 7.51 4.49
C THR A 18 -17.90 6.64 4.38
N ILE A 19 -17.17 6.73 3.27
CA ILE A 19 -15.93 5.96 3.06
C ILE A 19 -14.84 6.44 4.02
N ALA A 20 -14.72 7.76 4.25
CA ALA A 20 -13.72 8.33 5.14
C ALA A 20 -13.90 7.86 6.59
N MET A 21 -15.14 7.86 7.07
CA MET A 21 -15.47 7.41 8.42
C MET A 21 -15.25 5.90 8.59
N ALA A 22 -15.64 5.07 7.62
CA ALA A 22 -15.40 3.64 7.65
C ALA A 22 -13.89 3.31 7.64
N ALA A 23 -13.10 4.00 6.82
CA ALA A 23 -11.64 3.86 6.82
C ALA A 23 -11.03 4.33 8.16
N ALA A 24 -11.51 5.43 8.72
CA ALA A 24 -11.03 5.93 10.01
C ALA A 24 -11.34 4.98 11.17
N GLU A 25 -12.53 4.37 11.19
CA GLU A 25 -12.91 3.36 12.17
C GLU A 25 -11.99 2.12 12.07
N ARG A 26 -11.70 1.66 10.85
CA ARG A 26 -10.88 0.48 10.63
C ARG A 26 -9.40 0.69 10.93
N PHE A 27 -8.85 1.85 10.54
CA PHE A 27 -7.40 2.08 10.55
C PHE A 27 -6.93 3.04 11.65
N GLY A 28 -7.83 3.66 12.42
CA GLY A 28 -7.48 4.60 13.49
C GLY A 28 -6.93 5.93 12.96
N CYS A 29 -7.67 6.58 12.05
CA CYS A 29 -7.30 7.85 11.43
C CYS A 29 -8.12 9.01 11.98
N GLU A 30 -7.59 10.24 11.89
CA GLU A 30 -8.38 11.46 12.11
C GLU A 30 -9.07 11.89 10.81
N VAL A 31 -10.32 12.34 10.91
CA VAL A 31 -11.11 12.79 9.76
C VAL A 31 -11.34 14.30 9.83
N LEU A 32 -10.97 15.00 8.76
CA LEU A 32 -11.36 16.39 8.53
C LEU A 32 -12.48 16.40 7.48
N ASP A 33 -13.73 16.51 7.91
CA ASP A 33 -14.89 16.52 7.02
C ASP A 33 -15.42 17.92 6.74
N GLY A 34 -15.85 18.15 5.50
CA GLY A 34 -16.35 19.43 5.02
C GLY A 34 -17.54 20.00 5.78
N ASP A 35 -18.45 19.17 6.29
CA ASP A 35 -19.58 19.66 7.08
C ASP A 35 -19.10 20.10 8.47
N THR A 36 -18.33 19.23 9.16
CA THR A 36 -17.80 19.51 10.51
C THR A 36 -16.91 20.75 10.55
N ILE A 37 -16.01 20.88 9.58
CA ILE A 37 -15.07 22.01 9.52
C ILE A 37 -15.80 23.31 9.14
N ARG A 38 -16.83 23.24 8.29
CA ARG A 38 -17.60 24.43 7.92
C ARG A 38 -18.37 24.99 9.11
N ASP A 39 -18.97 24.12 9.93
CA ASP A 39 -19.65 24.52 11.17
C ASP A 39 -18.67 25.14 12.17
N PHE A 40 -17.44 24.64 12.25
CA PHE A 40 -16.42 25.18 13.15
C PHE A 40 -15.95 26.60 12.78
N PHE A 41 -15.79 26.87 11.48
CA PHE A 41 -15.25 28.16 11.00
C PHE A 41 -16.32 29.16 10.56
N SER A 42 -17.61 28.79 10.55
CA SER A 42 -18.72 29.60 10.03
C SER A 42 -18.40 30.22 8.66
N ASN A 43 -17.77 29.44 7.77
CA ASN A 43 -17.35 29.93 6.46
C ASN A 43 -18.54 29.98 5.49
N HIS A 44 -18.95 31.19 5.11
CA HIS A 44 -20.04 31.44 4.15
C HIS A 44 -19.56 31.98 2.80
N ASP A 45 -18.24 32.06 2.57
CA ASP A 45 -17.68 32.50 1.30
C ASP A 45 -17.58 31.33 0.32
N PHE A 46 -18.57 31.23 -0.58
CA PHE A 46 -18.65 30.20 -1.61
C PHE A 46 -18.02 30.60 -2.94
N SER A 47 -17.36 31.76 -3.02
CA SER A 47 -16.57 32.16 -4.19
C SER A 47 -15.44 31.16 -4.46
N ARG A 48 -14.89 31.16 -5.68
CA ARG A 48 -13.73 30.33 -6.01
C ARG A 48 -12.56 30.63 -5.09
N GLU A 49 -12.26 31.92 -4.86
CA GLU A 49 -11.17 32.38 -4.02
C GLU A 49 -11.40 32.02 -2.54
N GLY A 50 -12.65 32.11 -2.08
CA GLY A 50 -13.05 31.70 -0.73
C GLY A 50 -12.86 30.21 -0.50
N ARG A 51 -13.29 29.39 -1.47
CA ARG A 51 -13.09 27.93 -1.46
C ARG A 51 -11.61 27.57 -1.46
N GLU A 52 -10.82 28.16 -2.36
CA GLU A 52 -9.37 27.93 -2.42
C GLU A 52 -8.70 28.24 -1.07
N ARG A 53 -8.95 29.43 -0.52
CA ARG A 53 -8.35 29.84 0.76
C ARG A 53 -8.73 28.90 1.90
N HIS A 54 -9.99 28.46 1.94
CA HIS A 54 -10.49 27.53 2.94
C HIS A 54 -9.80 26.17 2.83
N LEU A 55 -9.74 25.60 1.64
CA LEU A 55 -9.17 24.28 1.39
C LEU A 55 -7.65 24.26 1.64
N LEU A 56 -6.92 25.31 1.24
CA LEU A 56 -5.50 25.45 1.56
C LEU A 56 -5.25 25.65 3.06
N GLY A 57 -6.17 26.30 3.77
CA GLY A 57 -6.14 26.39 5.24
C GLY A 57 -6.27 25.02 5.91
N ILE A 58 -7.21 24.20 5.41
CA ILE A 58 -7.40 22.83 5.87
C ILE A 58 -6.19 21.96 5.54
N ALA A 59 -5.59 22.09 4.36
CA ALA A 59 -4.37 21.36 3.99
C ALA A 59 -3.22 21.63 4.97
N LYS A 60 -3.05 22.89 5.41
CA LYS A 60 -2.08 23.23 6.46
C LYS A 60 -2.40 22.55 7.80
N MET A 61 -3.67 22.49 8.19
CA MET A 61 -4.10 21.78 9.40
C MET A 61 -3.83 20.28 9.29
N ALA A 62 -4.22 19.66 8.17
CA ALA A 62 -4.00 18.25 7.89
C ALA A 62 -2.51 17.89 7.98
N ARG A 63 -1.63 18.72 7.39
CA ARG A 63 -0.17 18.57 7.49
C ARG A 63 0.37 18.63 8.93
N MET A 64 -0.25 19.43 9.79
CA MET A 64 0.15 19.51 11.20
C MET A 64 -0.28 18.26 11.96
N ILE A 65 -1.52 17.82 11.77
CA ILE A 65 -2.08 16.62 12.42
C ILE A 65 -1.35 15.36 11.93
N SER A 66 -0.95 15.33 10.64
CA SER A 66 -0.25 14.19 10.05
C SER A 66 1.11 13.89 10.68
N LYS A 67 1.65 14.78 11.52
CA LYS A 67 2.84 14.49 12.32
C LYS A 67 2.59 13.45 13.41
N HIS A 68 1.32 13.21 13.78
CA HIS A 68 0.94 12.38 14.91
C HIS A 68 0.08 11.18 14.52
N THR A 69 -0.74 11.29 13.47
CA THR A 69 -1.65 10.22 13.02
C THR A 69 -1.95 10.33 11.53
N HIS A 70 -2.56 9.31 10.93
CA HIS A 70 -3.08 9.40 9.57
C HIS A 70 -4.28 10.36 9.53
N VAL A 71 -4.40 11.14 8.45
CA VAL A 71 -5.47 12.13 8.29
C VAL A 71 -6.23 11.86 7.00
N ILE A 72 -7.55 11.73 7.08
CA ILE A 72 -8.43 11.64 5.91
C ILE A 72 -9.20 12.97 5.79
N CYS A 73 -9.02 13.67 4.68
CA CYS A 73 -9.71 14.91 4.37
C CYS A 73 -10.87 14.61 3.41
N SER A 74 -12.12 14.95 3.76
CA SER A 74 -13.32 14.71 2.95
C SER A 74 -13.91 16.03 2.47
N PHE A 75 -13.52 16.47 1.26
CA PHE A 75 -13.93 17.75 0.69
C PHE A 75 -14.35 17.62 -0.77
N ILE A 76 -15.12 18.59 -1.28
CA ILE A 76 -15.52 18.57 -2.69
C ILE A 76 -14.33 18.90 -3.61
N THR A 77 -13.46 19.84 -3.21
CA THR A 77 -12.26 20.27 -3.97
C THR A 77 -12.46 20.31 -5.49
N PRO A 78 -13.38 21.16 -6.01
CA PRO A 78 -13.87 21.05 -7.38
C PRO A 78 -12.87 21.46 -8.46
N TYR A 79 -11.87 22.29 -8.13
CA TYR A 79 -10.95 22.87 -9.12
C TYR A 79 -9.63 22.12 -9.16
N GLU A 80 -9.16 21.78 -10.37
CA GLU A 80 -7.91 21.01 -10.53
C GLU A 80 -6.69 21.76 -10.01
N ASP A 81 -6.58 23.06 -10.33
CA ASP A 81 -5.46 23.90 -9.89
C ASP A 81 -5.37 23.99 -8.36
N VAL A 82 -6.52 23.92 -7.67
CA VAL A 82 -6.56 23.91 -6.21
C VAL A 82 -6.13 22.55 -5.65
N ARG A 83 -6.49 21.44 -6.31
CA ARG A 83 -6.05 20.09 -5.90
C ARG A 83 -4.53 19.93 -6.01
N GLU A 84 -3.94 20.44 -7.09
CA GLU A 84 -2.48 20.47 -7.27
C GLU A 84 -1.80 21.30 -6.16
N LYS A 85 -2.27 22.53 -5.90
CA LYS A 85 -1.75 23.36 -4.81
C LYS A 85 -1.87 22.70 -3.43
N ILE A 86 -2.95 21.95 -3.19
CA ILE A 86 -3.11 21.18 -1.95
C ILE A 86 -2.02 20.12 -1.85
N LEU A 87 -1.83 19.30 -2.89
CA LEU A 87 -0.79 18.28 -2.92
C LEU A 87 0.61 18.88 -2.71
N ASP A 88 0.93 19.98 -3.40
CA ASP A 88 2.20 20.71 -3.24
C ASP A 88 2.43 21.23 -1.82
N SER A 89 1.36 21.51 -1.08
CA SER A 89 1.43 22.01 0.30
C SER A 89 1.53 20.90 1.36
N LEU A 90 1.19 19.67 0.98
CA LEU A 90 1.18 18.48 1.84
C LEU A 90 2.53 17.75 1.79
N PRO A 91 2.79 16.77 2.67
CA PRO A 91 3.97 15.92 2.55
C PRO A 91 3.98 15.10 1.25
N ASP A 92 5.16 14.77 0.72
CA ASP A 92 5.35 14.04 -0.55
C ASP A 92 4.62 12.69 -0.63
N ASN A 93 4.26 12.10 0.51
CA ASN A 93 3.54 10.83 0.60
C ASN A 93 2.01 10.99 0.68
N ALA A 94 1.47 12.20 0.47
CA ALA A 94 0.05 12.49 0.45
C ALA A 94 -0.63 11.94 -0.80
N ILE A 95 -1.89 11.53 -0.66
CA ILE A 95 -2.62 10.79 -1.68
C ILE A 95 -3.94 11.50 -1.96
N MET A 96 -4.18 11.88 -3.22
CA MET A 96 -5.47 12.36 -3.71
C MET A 96 -6.31 11.18 -4.17
N VAL A 97 -7.52 11.03 -3.62
CA VAL A 97 -8.47 9.98 -3.95
C VAL A 97 -9.73 10.61 -4.54
N HIS A 98 -10.07 10.25 -5.78
CA HIS A 98 -11.29 10.68 -6.43
C HIS A 98 -12.42 9.68 -6.15
N ILE A 99 -13.50 10.13 -5.53
CA ILE A 99 -14.75 9.36 -5.44
C ILE A 99 -15.61 9.70 -6.65
N SER A 100 -15.47 8.90 -7.71
CA SER A 100 -15.95 9.20 -9.08
C SER A 100 -17.41 8.83 -9.31
N THR A 101 -18.27 9.05 -8.32
CA THR A 101 -19.71 8.80 -8.48
C THR A 101 -20.31 9.85 -9.43
N SER A 102 -21.07 9.41 -10.42
CA SER A 102 -21.63 10.32 -11.43
C SER A 102 -22.60 11.34 -10.82
N LEU A 103 -22.79 12.46 -11.54
CA LEU A 103 -23.72 13.51 -11.13
C LEU A 103 -25.15 12.97 -10.99
N GLU A 104 -25.59 12.12 -11.92
CA GLU A 104 -26.93 11.55 -11.94
C GLU A 104 -27.19 10.71 -10.69
N VAL A 105 -26.22 9.87 -10.28
CA VAL A 105 -26.33 9.07 -9.06
C VAL A 105 -26.29 9.95 -7.81
N CYS A 106 -25.45 10.98 -7.80
CA CYS A 106 -25.39 11.93 -6.69
C CYS A 106 -26.70 12.72 -6.52
N GLU A 107 -27.31 13.13 -7.65
CA GLU A 107 -28.59 13.85 -7.69
C GLU A 107 -29.78 12.95 -7.34
N ASP A 108 -29.76 11.67 -7.76
CA ASP A 108 -30.79 10.69 -7.35
C ASP A 108 -30.75 10.44 -5.84
N ARG A 109 -29.55 10.38 -5.24
CA ARG A 109 -29.38 10.20 -3.79
C ARG A 109 -29.87 11.40 -2.98
N ASP A 110 -29.65 12.62 -3.49
CA ASP A 110 -29.85 13.94 -2.86
C ASP A 110 -30.05 13.94 -1.33
N VAL A 111 -29.10 13.34 -0.60
CA VAL A 111 -29.25 13.01 0.83
C VAL A 111 -29.57 14.25 1.69
N LYS A 112 -29.17 15.44 1.21
CA LYS A 112 -29.32 16.72 1.91
C LYS A 112 -30.36 17.64 1.26
N GLY A 113 -31.02 17.23 0.18
CA GLY A 113 -31.93 18.09 -0.58
C GLY A 113 -31.24 19.28 -1.27
N LEU A 114 -29.92 19.22 -1.46
CA LEU A 114 -29.12 20.33 -2.00
C LEU A 114 -29.19 20.39 -3.52
N TYR A 115 -29.30 19.24 -4.19
CA TYR A 115 -29.48 19.20 -5.65
C TYR A 115 -30.83 19.78 -6.04
N ALA A 116 -31.91 19.40 -5.36
CA ALA A 116 -33.23 19.96 -5.59
C ALA A 116 -33.26 21.49 -5.44
N LYS A 117 -32.62 22.03 -4.39
CA LYS A 117 -32.51 23.48 -4.15
C LYS A 117 -31.63 24.19 -5.17
N ALA A 118 -30.57 23.54 -5.66
CA ALA A 118 -29.75 24.10 -6.74
C ALA A 118 -30.55 24.17 -8.05
N ARG A 119 -31.31 23.12 -8.38
CA ARG A 119 -32.18 23.08 -9.57
C ARG A 119 -33.33 24.09 -9.51
N SER A 120 -33.87 24.37 -8.32
CA SER A 120 -34.90 25.42 -8.12
C SER A 120 -34.33 26.85 -8.13
N GLY A 121 -33.00 27.01 -8.12
CA GLY A 121 -32.33 28.30 -8.09
C GLY A 121 -32.22 28.93 -6.70
N GLU A 122 -32.60 28.22 -5.64
CA GLU A 122 -32.44 28.65 -4.25
C GLU A 122 -30.97 28.67 -3.80
N ILE A 123 -30.14 27.79 -4.36
CA ILE A 123 -28.69 27.75 -4.12
C ILE A 123 -27.95 28.13 -5.40
N THR A 124 -27.17 29.20 -5.33
CA THR A 124 -26.25 29.61 -6.40
C THR A 124 -24.85 29.02 -6.15
N ASN A 125 -24.05 28.89 -7.21
CA ASN A 125 -22.69 28.33 -7.17
C ASN A 125 -22.61 26.88 -6.62
N PHE A 126 -23.60 26.04 -6.94
CA PHE A 126 -23.59 24.64 -6.54
C PHE A 126 -22.78 23.78 -7.50
N THR A 127 -21.77 23.08 -6.97
CA THR A 127 -20.83 22.25 -7.74
C THR A 127 -21.54 21.14 -8.51
N GLY A 128 -21.25 21.03 -9.81
CA GLY A 128 -21.86 20.07 -10.73
C GLY A 128 -23.15 20.57 -11.39
N ILE A 129 -23.76 21.66 -10.91
CA ILE A 129 -24.96 22.26 -11.52
C ILE A 129 -24.66 23.66 -12.08
N ASN A 130 -24.27 24.61 -11.23
CA ASN A 130 -24.02 26.01 -11.61
C ASN A 130 -22.56 26.45 -11.36
N ASP A 131 -21.75 25.57 -10.78
CA ASP A 131 -20.31 25.74 -10.51
C ASP A 131 -19.59 24.47 -11.01
N PRO A 132 -18.40 24.56 -11.62
CA PRO A 132 -17.78 23.40 -12.25
C PRO A 132 -17.26 22.38 -11.22
N PHE A 133 -17.08 21.15 -11.70
CA PHE A 133 -16.23 20.15 -11.07
C PHE A 133 -15.26 19.67 -12.16
N ASP A 134 -14.01 20.08 -12.05
CA ASP A 134 -12.97 19.66 -12.99
C ASP A 134 -12.65 18.18 -12.77
N GLU A 135 -12.46 17.41 -13.84
CA GLU A 135 -12.03 16.02 -13.73
C GLU A 135 -10.65 15.94 -13.03
N PRO A 136 -10.49 15.16 -11.93
CA PRO A 136 -9.26 15.12 -11.15
C PRO A 136 -8.10 14.42 -11.87
N LYS A 137 -7.20 15.19 -12.51
CA LYS A 137 -6.04 14.63 -13.21
C LYS A 137 -4.91 14.26 -12.26
N CYS A 138 -4.79 14.98 -11.14
CA CYS A 138 -3.83 14.71 -10.07
C CYS A 138 -4.27 13.59 -9.10
N ALA A 139 -5.35 12.85 -9.39
CA ALA A 139 -5.81 11.76 -8.55
C ALA A 139 -4.85 10.56 -8.63
N HIS A 140 -4.50 10.01 -7.48
CA HIS A 140 -3.65 8.83 -7.36
C HIS A 140 -4.48 7.54 -7.35
N ILE A 141 -5.69 7.62 -6.78
CA ILE A 141 -6.64 6.52 -6.66
C ILE A 141 -8.01 7.04 -7.07
N THR A 142 -8.78 6.21 -7.76
CA THR A 142 -10.19 6.48 -8.09
C THR A 142 -11.06 5.36 -7.52
N LEU A 143 -12.12 5.73 -6.80
CA LEU A 143 -13.09 4.81 -6.22
C LEU A 143 -14.48 5.12 -6.77
N ASP A 144 -15.14 4.09 -7.29
CA ASP A 144 -16.52 4.20 -7.76
C ASP A 144 -17.51 3.79 -6.67
N SER A 145 -18.25 4.77 -6.14
CA SER A 145 -19.30 4.58 -5.14
C SER A 145 -20.70 4.59 -5.77
N SER A 146 -20.84 4.23 -7.05
CA SER A 146 -22.13 4.15 -7.75
C SER A 146 -23.08 3.07 -7.20
N GLY A 147 -22.57 2.08 -6.46
CA GLY A 147 -23.35 0.96 -5.91
C GLY A 147 -23.42 -0.26 -6.82
N VAL A 148 -22.53 -0.36 -7.81
CA VAL A 148 -22.34 -1.58 -8.60
C VAL A 148 -21.84 -2.74 -7.72
N VAL A 149 -22.23 -3.97 -8.06
CA VAL A 149 -21.80 -5.19 -7.35
C VAL A 149 -20.27 -5.25 -7.31
N GLY A 150 -19.70 -5.44 -6.11
CA GLY A 150 -18.26 -5.46 -5.87
C GLY A 150 -17.64 -4.11 -5.48
N ASN A 151 -18.45 -3.05 -5.37
CA ASN A 151 -18.05 -1.74 -4.88
C ASN A 151 -18.82 -1.36 -3.59
N SER A 152 -18.85 -2.28 -2.62
CA SER A 152 -19.36 -1.94 -1.29
C SER A 152 -18.42 -0.96 -0.56
N ILE A 153 -18.89 -0.43 0.57
CA ILE A 153 -18.03 0.41 1.44
C ILE A 153 -16.79 -0.37 1.87
N ASP A 154 -16.95 -1.64 2.25
CA ASP A 154 -15.85 -2.49 2.69
C ASP A 154 -14.85 -2.73 1.56
N ASP A 155 -15.33 -3.00 0.33
CA ASP A 155 -14.46 -3.18 -0.85
C ASP A 155 -13.64 -1.91 -1.13
N MET A 156 -14.25 -0.72 -1.03
CA MET A 156 -13.57 0.56 -1.22
C MET A 156 -12.55 0.84 -0.09
N VAL A 157 -12.89 0.51 1.15
CA VAL A 157 -11.97 0.65 2.30
C VAL A 157 -10.81 -0.34 2.18
N ASP A 158 -11.05 -1.56 1.69
CA ASP A 158 -10.01 -2.56 1.40
C ASP A 158 -9.01 -2.06 0.35
N GLN A 159 -9.49 -1.41 -0.72
CA GLN A 159 -8.62 -0.80 -1.71
C GLN A 159 -7.67 0.26 -1.12
N LEU A 160 -8.08 0.93 -0.03
CA LEU A 160 -7.27 1.93 0.66
C LEU A 160 -6.36 1.34 1.76
N ALA A 161 -6.52 0.07 2.13
CA ALA A 161 -5.84 -0.52 3.30
C ALA A 161 -4.31 -0.37 3.24
N HIS A 162 -3.72 -0.52 2.07
CA HIS A 162 -2.27 -0.40 1.84
C HIS A 162 -1.71 1.00 2.17
N LEU A 163 -2.55 2.03 2.30
CA LEU A 163 -2.15 3.38 2.69
C LEU A 163 -1.96 3.52 4.20
N PHE A 164 -2.63 2.68 5.00
CA PHE A 164 -2.71 2.82 6.45
C PHE A 164 -2.08 1.64 7.19
N GLU A 165 -2.19 0.43 6.64
CA GLU A 165 -1.63 -0.76 7.25
C GLU A 165 -0.12 -0.84 7.01
N LYS A 166 0.60 -1.36 8.02
CA LYS A 166 2.01 -1.69 7.82
C LYS A 166 2.11 -2.85 6.81
N PRO A 167 3.05 -2.80 5.85
CA PRO A 167 3.22 -3.88 4.89
C PRO A 167 3.53 -5.16 5.66
N LYS A 168 2.67 -6.16 5.45
CA LYS A 168 2.90 -7.52 5.94
C LYS A 168 4.00 -8.13 5.09
N ALA A 169 4.79 -9.01 5.71
CA ALA A 169 5.82 -9.74 5.00
C ALA A 169 5.67 -11.24 5.24
N VAL A 170 6.13 -12.04 4.28
CA VAL A 170 6.24 -13.48 4.42
C VAL A 170 7.64 -13.80 4.90
N LEU A 171 7.75 -14.51 6.03
CA LEU A 171 9.01 -15.00 6.55
C LEU A 171 9.29 -16.40 6.00
N LEU A 172 10.43 -16.57 5.34
CA LEU A 172 10.94 -17.85 4.88
C LEU A 172 12.21 -18.21 5.69
N PRO A 173 12.10 -18.99 6.79
CA PRO A 173 13.25 -19.37 7.59
C PRO A 173 13.97 -20.59 6.99
N GLY A 174 15.30 -20.59 7.01
CA GLY A 174 16.08 -21.70 6.45
C GLY A 174 17.59 -21.52 6.59
N ARG A 175 18.35 -22.51 6.09
CA ARG A 175 19.82 -22.42 6.00
C ARG A 175 20.29 -21.76 4.71
N TRP A 176 19.47 -21.79 3.65
CA TRP A 176 19.67 -21.09 2.36
C TRP A 176 21.04 -21.32 1.71
N GLN A 177 21.47 -22.58 1.60
CA GLN A 177 22.81 -22.88 1.09
C GLN A 177 22.97 -24.19 0.30
N PRO A 178 23.56 -24.12 -0.91
CA PRO A 178 23.66 -22.91 -1.74
C PRO A 178 22.27 -22.38 -2.10
N LEU A 179 22.15 -21.08 -2.44
CA LEU A 179 20.90 -20.55 -2.97
C LEU A 179 20.66 -21.18 -4.35
N HIS A 180 19.64 -22.03 -4.46
CA HIS A 180 19.36 -22.85 -5.64
C HIS A 180 17.95 -22.58 -6.16
N VAL A 181 17.58 -23.12 -7.32
CA VAL A 181 16.29 -22.82 -7.99
C VAL A 181 15.07 -23.12 -7.12
N GLY A 182 15.09 -24.17 -6.29
CA GLY A 182 14.03 -24.41 -5.31
C GLY A 182 13.85 -23.29 -4.27
N HIS A 183 14.95 -22.74 -3.75
CA HIS A 183 14.89 -21.58 -2.87
C HIS A 183 14.36 -20.34 -3.60
N GLU A 184 14.81 -20.14 -4.84
CA GLU A 184 14.36 -19.01 -5.65
C GLU A 184 12.87 -19.11 -6.01
N TRP A 185 12.37 -20.32 -6.28
CA TRP A 185 10.96 -20.56 -6.54
C TRP A 185 10.08 -20.16 -5.35
N LEU A 186 10.47 -20.51 -4.12
CA LEU A 186 9.73 -20.13 -2.91
C LEU A 186 9.65 -18.61 -2.72
N ILE A 187 10.76 -17.90 -2.96
CA ILE A 187 10.83 -16.44 -2.84
C ILE A 187 10.00 -15.79 -3.97
N GLN A 188 10.24 -16.21 -5.21
CA GLN A 188 9.60 -15.64 -6.40
C GLN A 188 8.08 -15.82 -6.36
N ARG A 189 7.59 -16.97 -5.89
CA ARG A 189 6.15 -17.22 -5.75
C ARG A 189 5.44 -16.16 -4.90
N GLU A 190 6.06 -15.70 -3.81
CA GLU A 190 5.47 -14.68 -2.94
C GLU A 190 5.61 -13.28 -3.54
N LEU A 191 6.73 -13.00 -4.21
CA LEU A 191 6.95 -11.74 -4.96
C LEU A 191 5.95 -11.59 -6.11
N ASP A 192 5.64 -12.66 -6.84
CA ASP A 192 4.66 -12.68 -7.93
C ASP A 192 3.23 -12.34 -7.43
N GLN A 193 2.98 -12.55 -6.13
CA GLN A 193 1.73 -12.14 -5.47
C GLN A 193 1.81 -10.70 -4.91
N GLY A 194 2.86 -9.94 -5.24
CA GLY A 194 3.09 -8.58 -4.75
C GLY A 194 3.45 -8.50 -3.28
N LYS A 195 3.88 -9.60 -2.65
CA LYS A 195 4.20 -9.62 -1.22
C LYS A 195 5.66 -9.26 -0.98
N ARG A 196 5.90 -8.58 0.13
CA ARG A 196 7.24 -8.39 0.69
C ARG A 196 7.73 -9.70 1.31
N VAL A 197 8.97 -10.08 1.04
CA VAL A 197 9.57 -11.33 1.54
C VAL A 197 10.73 -11.03 2.49
N VAL A 198 10.76 -11.74 3.62
CA VAL A 198 11.89 -11.76 4.55
C VAL A 198 12.50 -13.16 4.51
N VAL A 199 13.74 -13.26 4.05
CA VAL A 199 14.52 -14.49 4.04
C VAL A 199 15.26 -14.59 5.37
N GLY A 200 14.79 -15.48 6.24
CA GLY A 200 15.39 -15.74 7.55
C GLY A 200 16.52 -16.76 7.44
N ILE A 201 17.76 -16.31 7.60
CA ILE A 201 18.97 -17.12 7.51
C ILE A 201 19.37 -17.56 8.92
N ARG A 202 19.28 -18.86 9.19
CA ARG A 202 19.74 -19.45 10.46
C ARG A 202 21.26 -19.34 10.57
N ASP A 203 21.71 -18.81 11.70
CA ASP A 203 23.14 -18.69 12.02
C ASP A 203 23.72 -20.04 12.43
N THR A 204 24.10 -20.84 11.44
CA THR A 204 24.68 -22.18 11.60
C THR A 204 26.21 -22.15 11.47
N PRO A 205 26.95 -22.96 12.24
CA PRO A 205 28.40 -23.11 12.06
C PRO A 205 28.76 -23.62 10.68
N VAL A 206 29.90 -23.17 10.15
CA VAL A 206 30.46 -23.68 8.90
C VAL A 206 30.99 -25.11 9.10
N SER A 207 30.69 -26.00 8.17
CA SER A 207 31.18 -27.39 8.13
C SER A 207 31.35 -27.87 6.70
N ASP A 208 31.93 -29.06 6.48
CA ASP A 208 32.02 -29.65 5.13
C ASP A 208 30.63 -29.84 4.49
N SER A 209 29.61 -30.05 5.32
CA SER A 209 28.20 -30.16 4.93
C SER A 209 27.43 -28.83 5.01
N ASP A 210 28.09 -27.73 5.36
CA ASP A 210 27.54 -26.37 5.42
C ASP A 210 28.67 -25.36 5.14
N PRO A 211 29.19 -25.28 3.90
CA PRO A 211 30.47 -24.61 3.66
C PRO A 211 30.35 -23.07 3.61
N PHE A 212 29.14 -22.51 3.64
CA PHE A 212 28.93 -21.08 3.45
C PHE A 212 28.63 -20.38 4.77
N SER A 213 29.42 -19.33 5.08
CA SER A 213 29.14 -18.49 6.25
C SER A 213 27.76 -17.83 6.16
N THR A 214 27.19 -17.48 7.30
CA THR A 214 25.92 -16.75 7.39
C THR A 214 25.97 -15.42 6.62
N ASP A 215 27.10 -14.72 6.67
CA ASP A 215 27.34 -13.50 5.90
C ASP A 215 27.37 -13.75 4.39
N ALA A 216 28.06 -14.79 3.92
CA ALA A 216 28.11 -15.13 2.50
C ALA A 216 26.72 -15.46 1.94
N ARG A 217 25.92 -16.23 2.70
CA ARG A 217 24.52 -16.52 2.37
C ARG A 217 23.68 -15.26 2.28
N LYS A 218 23.83 -14.35 3.25
CA LYS A 218 23.12 -13.07 3.27
C LYS A 218 23.46 -12.23 2.03
N ARG A 219 24.75 -12.02 1.76
CA ARG A 219 25.20 -11.24 0.61
C ARG A 219 24.75 -11.86 -0.72
N MET A 220 24.71 -13.19 -0.81
CA MET A 220 24.19 -13.90 -1.99
C MET A 220 22.71 -13.60 -2.25
N ILE A 221 21.87 -13.65 -1.20
CA ILE A 221 20.44 -13.33 -1.29
C ILE A 221 20.25 -11.85 -1.67
N GLU A 222 20.93 -10.94 -0.96
CA GLU A 222 20.84 -9.49 -1.23
C GLU A 222 21.29 -9.15 -2.66
N TYR A 223 22.35 -9.79 -3.16
CA TYR A 223 22.82 -9.61 -4.52
C TYR A 223 21.81 -10.12 -5.55
N ARG A 224 21.22 -11.31 -5.32
CA ARG A 224 20.26 -11.93 -6.23
C ARG A 224 18.96 -11.14 -6.36
N TYR A 225 18.48 -10.56 -5.27
CA TYR A 225 17.21 -9.83 -5.22
C TYR A 225 17.38 -8.31 -5.11
N ALA A 226 18.56 -7.78 -5.46
CA ALA A 226 18.77 -6.33 -5.44
C ALA A 226 17.76 -5.64 -6.37
N GLY A 227 16.99 -4.70 -5.81
CA GLY A 227 15.91 -3.99 -6.49
C GLY A 227 14.52 -4.62 -6.32
N GLU A 228 14.40 -5.73 -5.60
CA GLU A 228 13.14 -6.43 -5.32
C GLU A 228 12.76 -6.28 -3.83
N GLU A 229 11.49 -6.54 -3.48
CA GLU A 229 10.97 -6.43 -2.10
C GLU A 229 11.38 -7.63 -1.22
N VAL A 230 12.69 -7.91 -1.16
CA VAL A 230 13.30 -9.01 -0.40
C VAL A 230 14.28 -8.46 0.63
N GLU A 231 14.15 -8.90 1.88
CA GLU A 231 15.06 -8.58 2.98
C GLU A 231 15.70 -9.85 3.55
N ALA A 232 17.01 -9.82 3.81
CA ALA A 232 17.73 -10.95 4.40
C ALA A 232 18.05 -10.71 5.88
N TRP A 233 17.50 -11.54 6.77
CA TRP A 233 17.69 -11.46 8.22
C TRP A 233 18.55 -12.60 8.71
N VAL A 234 19.62 -12.27 9.44
CA VAL A 234 20.33 -13.28 10.23
C VAL A 234 19.53 -13.56 11.50
N MET A 235 19.14 -14.81 11.68
CA MET A 235 18.38 -15.30 12.82
C MET A 235 19.28 -16.22 13.65
N PRO A 236 19.03 -16.35 14.97
CA PRO A 236 19.61 -17.43 15.76
C PRO A 236 19.34 -18.78 15.09
N ASP A 237 20.14 -19.80 15.42
CA ASP A 237 19.86 -21.14 14.94
C ASP A 237 18.53 -21.67 15.54
N ILE A 238 17.43 -21.50 14.80
CA ILE A 238 16.08 -21.77 15.28
C ILE A 238 15.85 -23.29 15.37
N GLU A 239 15.57 -23.76 16.58
CA GLU A 239 15.21 -25.16 16.85
C GLU A 239 13.71 -25.42 16.60
N ALA A 240 12.84 -24.52 17.07
CA ALA A 240 11.40 -24.65 16.96
C ALA A 240 10.70 -23.28 16.88
N ILE A 241 9.54 -23.24 16.23
CA ILE A 241 8.65 -22.07 16.20
C ILE A 241 7.40 -22.41 17.03
N SER A 242 7.17 -21.70 18.12
CA SER A 242 5.98 -21.84 18.97
C SER A 242 5.06 -20.63 18.82
N TYR A 243 3.74 -20.84 18.72
CA TYR A 243 2.77 -19.77 18.50
C TYR A 243 1.46 -19.99 19.28
N GLY A 244 0.79 -18.88 19.60
CA GLY A 244 -0.47 -18.85 20.34
C GLY A 244 -1.72 -18.91 19.45
N ARG A 245 -2.90 -18.85 20.07
CA ARG A 245 -4.18 -18.76 19.33
C ARG A 245 -4.36 -17.34 18.76
N LYS A 246 -4.86 -17.25 17.53
CA LYS A 246 -5.21 -15.98 16.85
C LYS A 246 -4.06 -14.97 16.75
N VAL A 247 -2.86 -15.44 16.41
CA VAL A 247 -1.63 -14.61 16.33
C VAL A 247 -1.54 -13.70 15.10
N GLY A 248 -2.51 -13.74 14.19
CA GLY A 248 -2.59 -12.82 13.05
C GLY A 248 -1.68 -13.18 11.85
N TYR A 249 -1.06 -14.35 11.88
CA TYR A 249 -0.34 -14.94 10.74
C TYR A 249 -0.69 -16.43 10.59
N GLU A 250 -0.40 -16.97 9.42
CA GLU A 250 -0.60 -18.37 9.07
C GLU A 250 0.75 -19.10 8.93
N LEU A 251 0.75 -20.41 9.21
CA LEU A 251 1.85 -21.28 8.84
C LEU A 251 1.47 -21.97 7.54
N ARG A 252 2.34 -21.86 6.53
CA ARG A 252 2.18 -22.54 5.24
C ARG A 252 3.29 -23.56 5.07
N GLU A 253 2.90 -24.76 4.69
CA GLU A 253 3.80 -25.74 4.10
C GLU A 253 3.71 -25.62 2.57
N ALA A 254 4.85 -25.70 1.89
CA ALA A 254 4.90 -25.57 0.43
C ALA A 254 4.63 -26.95 -0.21
N ASP A 255 3.38 -27.35 -0.23
CA ASP A 255 2.95 -28.69 -0.70
C ASP A 255 2.78 -28.80 -2.22
N ASP A 256 2.87 -27.67 -2.93
CA ASP A 256 2.63 -27.50 -4.35
C ASP A 256 3.90 -27.15 -5.15
N ILE A 257 5.08 -27.44 -4.60
CA ILE A 257 6.35 -27.31 -5.30
C ILE A 257 6.34 -28.27 -6.51
N PRO A 258 6.57 -27.78 -7.74
CA PRO A 258 6.64 -28.64 -8.93
C PRO A 258 7.66 -29.77 -8.72
N PRO A 259 7.39 -31.03 -9.13
CA PRO A 259 8.27 -32.17 -8.89
C PRO A 259 9.71 -31.94 -9.35
N GLU A 260 9.89 -31.25 -10.49
CA GLU A 260 11.18 -30.88 -11.04
C GLU A 260 11.96 -29.88 -10.17
N VAL A 261 11.27 -28.99 -9.44
CA VAL A 261 11.85 -28.04 -8.49
C VAL A 261 12.15 -28.74 -7.16
N PHE A 262 11.27 -29.66 -6.73
CA PHE A 262 11.44 -30.43 -5.51
C PHE A 262 12.62 -31.42 -5.59
N ALA A 263 12.91 -31.94 -6.80
CA ALA A 263 14.05 -32.81 -7.04
C ALA A 263 15.41 -32.09 -6.86
N VAL A 264 15.42 -30.76 -6.84
CA VAL A 264 16.62 -29.96 -6.62
C VAL A 264 16.96 -29.91 -5.14
N SER A 265 18.06 -30.58 -4.77
CA SER A 265 18.57 -30.58 -3.39
C SER A 265 19.89 -29.82 -3.27
N ALA A 266 20.08 -29.15 -2.13
CA ALA A 266 21.35 -28.53 -1.76
C ALA A 266 22.53 -29.52 -1.83
N THR A 267 22.29 -30.80 -1.52
CA THR A 267 23.28 -31.88 -1.62
C THR A 267 23.71 -32.13 -3.07
N GLY A 268 22.78 -32.13 -4.02
CA GLY A 268 23.07 -32.28 -5.45
C GLY A 268 23.88 -31.11 -6.01
N VAL A 269 23.53 -29.87 -5.63
CA VAL A 269 24.27 -28.67 -6.05
C VAL A 269 25.71 -28.67 -5.51
N ARG A 270 25.91 -29.05 -4.25
CA ARG A 270 27.27 -29.19 -3.67
C ARG A 270 28.10 -30.30 -4.33
N GLY A 271 27.44 -31.29 -4.91
CA GLY A 271 28.06 -32.36 -5.69
C GLY A 271 28.42 -31.97 -7.13
N GLY A 272 28.19 -30.72 -7.55
CA GLY A 272 28.55 -30.21 -8.88
C GLY A 272 27.40 -30.15 -9.89
N ASP A 273 26.15 -30.33 -9.48
CA ASP A 273 24.99 -30.19 -10.39
C ASP A 273 24.64 -28.71 -10.62
N ARG A 274 25.20 -28.16 -11.69
CA ARG A 274 25.17 -26.74 -12.07
C ARG A 274 23.84 -26.27 -12.66
N ALA A 275 22.95 -27.19 -13.07
CA ALA A 275 21.67 -26.83 -13.69
C ALA A 275 20.69 -26.14 -12.72
N ASN A 276 21.04 -26.16 -11.43
CA ASN A 276 20.15 -25.88 -10.32
C ASN A 276 20.45 -24.58 -9.58
N VAL A 277 21.35 -23.74 -10.09
CA VAL A 277 21.69 -22.41 -9.52
C VAL A 277 21.48 -21.36 -10.60
N SER A 278 20.81 -20.24 -10.27
CA SER A 278 20.59 -19.19 -11.26
C SER A 278 21.90 -18.53 -11.69
N LYS A 279 21.92 -18.01 -12.93
CA LYS A 279 23.08 -17.33 -13.52
C LYS A 279 23.62 -16.20 -12.61
N ARG A 280 22.72 -15.42 -12.02
CA ARG A 280 23.07 -14.29 -11.13
C ARG A 280 23.70 -14.75 -9.81
N VAL A 281 23.28 -15.90 -9.28
CA VAL A 281 23.91 -16.51 -8.10
C VAL A 281 25.27 -17.09 -8.46
N MET A 282 25.40 -17.75 -9.63
CA MET A 282 26.69 -18.27 -10.10
C MET A 282 27.72 -17.17 -10.32
N GLU A 283 27.33 -16.06 -10.94
CA GLU A 283 28.18 -14.87 -11.13
C GLU A 283 28.68 -14.32 -9.79
N PHE A 284 27.80 -14.24 -8.77
CA PHE A 284 28.20 -13.83 -7.42
C PHE A 284 29.23 -14.79 -6.80
N MET A 285 29.00 -16.11 -6.89
CA MET A 285 29.89 -17.11 -6.29
C MET A 285 31.30 -17.08 -6.92
N ILE A 286 31.39 -16.87 -8.23
CA ILE A 286 32.68 -16.74 -8.94
C ILE A 286 33.39 -15.45 -8.50
N ASN A 287 32.67 -14.32 -8.48
CA ASN A 287 33.26 -13.02 -8.13
C ASN A 287 33.81 -12.97 -6.70
N GLU A 288 33.15 -13.67 -5.77
CA GLU A 288 33.58 -13.74 -4.37
C GLU A 288 34.69 -14.77 -4.12
N GLY A 289 35.18 -15.45 -5.16
CA GLY A 289 36.18 -16.53 -5.03
C GLY A 289 35.66 -17.72 -4.21
N ILE A 290 34.35 -17.78 -4.02
CA ILE A 290 33.64 -18.88 -3.37
C ILE A 290 33.64 -20.10 -4.28
N TRP A 291 33.70 -19.87 -5.59
CA TRP A 291 33.77 -20.88 -6.61
C TRP A 291 34.79 -20.50 -7.69
N ASP A 292 35.47 -21.51 -8.23
CA ASP A 292 36.58 -21.42 -9.19
C ASP A 292 36.14 -21.29 -10.66
N GLY A 293 34.84 -21.51 -10.94
CA GLY A 293 34.22 -21.23 -12.23
C GLY A 293 34.33 -22.32 -13.29
N ASP A 294 34.94 -23.47 -12.95
CA ASP A 294 35.10 -24.64 -13.83
C ASP A 294 33.90 -25.56 -13.83
#